data_AF-A0A5F2ICF6-F1
#
_entry.id   AF-A0A5F2ICF6-F1
#
_cell.length_a   1.000
_cell.length_b   1.000
_cell.length_c   1.000
_cell.angle_alpha   90.00
_cell.angle_beta   90.00
_cell.angle_gamma   90.00
#
_symmetry.space_group_name_H-M   'P 1'
#
loop_
_entity.id
_entity.type
_entity.pdbx_description
1 polymer ?
#
loop_
_entity_poly.entity_id
_entity_poly.type
_entity_poly.pdbx_seq_one_letter_code
_entity_poly.pdbx_strand_id
1 'polypeptide(L)'
;MPNTHVPAAGEAMPAAEGMQIITGRFSRRAMLIGAASVPTVAGAVALPMPLPASDPLADLIAEYYAKADEFAAIPDELITRENEDTLVDATYGPARYRLWKDTPQPTTLRGVAEALRYAIREDGFIDHVAENVIKASLAFLDREAGL
;
A
#
# COMPACT_ATOMS: atom_id res chain seq x y z
N MET A 1 -9.06 -63.23 -6.75
CA MET A 1 -9.28 -61.78 -6.97
C MET A 1 -8.72 -61.05 -5.76
N PRO A 2 -7.69 -60.21 -5.87
CA PRO A 2 -7.15 -59.50 -4.71
C PRO A 2 -8.03 -58.28 -4.39
N ASN A 3 -8.57 -58.23 -3.17
CA ASN A 3 -9.28 -57.08 -2.63
C ASN A 3 -8.28 -55.95 -2.36
N THR A 4 -8.38 -54.85 -3.10
CA THR A 4 -7.64 -53.62 -2.83
C THR A 4 -8.44 -52.78 -1.84
N HIS A 5 -7.92 -52.67 -0.63
CA HIS A 5 -8.46 -51.81 0.42
C HIS A 5 -8.13 -50.35 0.07
N VAL A 6 -9.15 -49.53 -0.18
CA VAL A 6 -8.99 -48.08 -0.42
C VAL A 6 -8.98 -47.39 0.95
N PRO A 7 -7.90 -46.70 1.37
CA PRO A 7 -7.92 -45.92 2.61
C PRO A 7 -8.71 -44.62 2.42
N ALA A 8 -9.43 -44.22 3.47
CA ALA A 8 -10.22 -43.00 3.52
C ALA A 8 -9.33 -41.75 3.41
N ALA A 9 -9.76 -40.80 2.59
CA ALA A 9 -9.11 -39.51 2.42
C ALA A 9 -9.31 -38.65 3.69
N GLY A 10 -8.35 -38.70 4.60
CA GLY A 10 -8.40 -37.87 5.80
C GLY A 10 -7.34 -38.25 6.83
N GLU A 11 -6.06 -38.04 6.52
CA GLU A 11 -5.00 -37.77 7.50
C GLU A 11 -3.68 -37.42 6.78
N ALA A 12 -2.88 -36.57 7.42
CA ALA A 12 -1.62 -35.95 6.96
C ALA A 12 -1.75 -34.75 6.00
N MET A 13 -2.19 -33.60 6.53
CA MET A 13 -1.70 -32.30 6.05
C MET A 13 -0.33 -32.06 6.70
N PRO A 14 0.77 -31.91 5.94
CA PRO A 14 2.03 -31.42 6.50
C PRO A 14 1.83 -29.97 6.97
N ALA A 15 2.42 -29.66 8.12
CA ALA A 15 2.50 -28.30 8.63
C ALA A 15 3.01 -27.36 7.53
N ALA A 16 2.28 -26.27 7.29
CA ALA A 16 2.67 -25.20 6.39
C ALA A 16 3.85 -24.44 7.03
N GLU A 17 5.03 -25.05 6.96
CA GLU A 17 6.31 -24.45 7.29
C GLU A 17 6.81 -23.71 6.04
N GLY A 18 6.97 -22.39 6.15
CA GLY A 18 7.72 -21.61 5.16
C GLY A 18 6.91 -20.94 4.04
N MET A 19 5.83 -20.22 4.37
CA MET A 19 5.38 -19.13 3.49
C MET A 19 6.34 -17.95 3.70
N GLN A 20 7.42 -17.91 2.92
CA GLN A 20 8.23 -16.70 2.80
C GLN A 20 7.33 -15.62 2.21
N ILE A 21 6.82 -14.76 3.08
CA ILE A 21 6.27 -13.48 2.66
C ILE A 21 7.42 -12.78 1.94
N ILE A 22 7.29 -12.64 0.63
CA ILE A 22 8.20 -11.85 -0.19
C ILE A 22 8.01 -10.40 0.28
N THR A 23 8.71 -10.04 1.35
CA THR A 23 9.01 -8.65 1.70
C THR A 23 10.02 -8.18 0.65
N GLY A 24 9.48 -7.77 -0.49
CA GLY A 24 10.22 -7.17 -1.59
C GLY A 24 11.09 -6.05 -1.04
N ARG A 25 12.40 -6.23 -1.17
CA ARG A 25 13.43 -5.25 -0.84
C ARG A 25 13.21 -4.00 -1.69
N PHE A 26 12.58 -2.98 -1.12
CA PHE A 26 12.75 -1.63 -1.64
C PHE A 26 14.21 -1.24 -1.41
N SER A 27 14.98 -1.30 -2.50
CA SER A 27 16.38 -0.93 -2.57
C SER A 27 16.51 0.57 -2.24
N ARG A 28 17.06 0.87 -1.07
CA ARG A 28 17.16 2.21 -0.42
C ARG A 28 18.10 3.20 -1.13
N ARG A 29 18.28 3.11 -2.45
CA ARG A 29 19.31 3.88 -3.18
C ARG A 29 18.75 4.52 -4.46
N ALA A 30 17.91 5.55 -4.33
CA ALA A 30 17.77 6.62 -5.34
C ALA A 30 16.76 7.71 -4.94
N MET A 31 16.91 8.38 -3.79
CA MET A 31 16.25 9.69 -3.61
C MET A 31 17.12 10.64 -2.78
N LEU A 32 18.10 11.23 -3.45
CA LEU A 32 18.70 12.49 -3.00
C LEU A 32 19.15 13.27 -4.24
N ILE A 33 18.20 13.93 -4.90
CA ILE A 33 18.50 15.00 -5.87
C ILE A 33 18.27 16.30 -5.13
N GLY A 34 19.38 16.96 -4.79
CA GLY A 34 19.37 18.29 -4.20
C GLY A 34 18.87 19.33 -5.20
N ALA A 35 18.01 20.23 -4.71
CA ALA A 35 17.77 21.52 -5.33
C ALA A 35 17.96 22.59 -4.26
N ALA A 36 19.11 23.25 -4.32
CA ALA A 36 19.34 24.51 -3.63
C ALA A 36 18.90 25.64 -4.59
N SER A 37 17.99 26.52 -4.14
CA SER A 37 18.20 27.99 -4.05
C SER A 37 16.92 28.86 -4.18
N VAL A 38 16.99 29.96 -3.42
CA VAL A 38 16.32 31.28 -3.52
C VAL A 38 14.91 31.47 -2.89
N PRO A 39 14.75 32.43 -1.94
CA PRO A 39 13.47 32.82 -1.40
C PRO A 39 12.84 33.92 -2.28
N THR A 40 11.60 33.74 -2.72
CA THR A 40 10.74 34.84 -3.16
C THR A 40 9.45 34.80 -2.35
N VAL A 41 9.32 35.75 -1.42
CA VAL A 41 8.10 35.96 -0.64
C VAL A 41 7.11 36.69 -1.54
N ALA A 42 6.25 35.92 -2.21
CA ALA A 42 5.02 36.43 -2.80
C ALA A 42 3.87 36.02 -1.87
N GLY A 43 3.27 37.00 -1.19
CA GLY A 43 2.10 36.78 -0.33
C GLY A 43 0.89 36.37 -1.17
N ALA A 44 0.74 35.07 -1.40
CA ALA A 44 -0.50 34.48 -1.86
C ALA A 44 -1.48 34.48 -0.69
N VAL A 45 -2.53 35.30 -0.77
CA VAL A 45 -3.69 35.15 0.10
C VAL A 45 -4.29 33.78 -0.21
N ALA A 46 -4.04 32.81 0.67
CA ALA A 46 -4.65 31.50 0.59
C ALA A 46 -6.16 31.68 0.78
N LEU A 47 -6.91 31.65 -0.33
CA LEU A 47 -8.34 31.37 -0.26
C LEU A 47 -8.49 30.04 0.49
N PRO A 48 -9.50 29.88 1.36
CA PRO A 48 -9.79 28.60 1.97
C PRO A 48 -10.06 27.61 0.83
N MET A 49 -9.06 26.78 0.54
CA MET A 49 -9.22 25.64 -0.35
C MET A 49 -10.35 24.81 0.26
N PRO A 50 -11.36 24.40 -0.52
CA PRO A 50 -12.33 23.43 -0.05
C PRO A 50 -11.54 22.26 0.56
N LEU A 51 -11.81 21.93 1.82
CA LEU A 51 -11.25 20.72 2.40
C LEU A 51 -11.58 19.59 1.43
N PRO A 52 -10.58 18.82 0.95
CA PRO A 52 -10.84 17.77 -0.02
C PRO A 52 -11.93 16.87 0.56
N ALA A 53 -12.92 16.53 -0.25
CA ALA A 53 -13.99 15.66 0.18
C ALA A 53 -13.37 14.40 0.80
N SER A 54 -13.66 14.17 2.08
CA SER A 54 -13.22 12.98 2.81
C SER A 54 -13.74 11.76 2.05
N ASP A 55 -12.84 10.81 1.82
CA ASP A 55 -13.13 9.58 1.10
C ASP A 55 -12.57 8.44 1.94
N PRO A 56 -13.40 7.49 2.39
CA PRO A 56 -12.98 6.53 3.39
C PRO A 56 -11.85 5.61 2.90
N LEU A 57 -11.74 5.38 1.58
CA LEU A 57 -10.64 4.59 1.02
C LEU A 57 -9.37 5.43 0.89
N ALA A 58 -9.45 6.64 0.34
CA ALA A 58 -8.27 7.50 0.23
C ALA A 58 -7.70 7.88 1.61
N ASP A 59 -8.58 8.12 2.58
CA ASP A 59 -8.17 8.49 3.94
C ASP A 59 -7.48 7.30 4.63
N LEU A 60 -7.95 6.06 4.40
CA LEU A 60 -7.28 4.85 4.88
C LEU A 60 -5.92 4.59 4.18
N ILE A 61 -5.82 4.85 2.87
CA ILE A 61 -4.55 4.75 2.13
C ILE A 61 -3.53 5.77 2.68
N ALA A 62 -3.98 7.01 2.94
CA ALA A 62 -3.14 8.03 3.55
C ALA A 62 -2.69 7.64 4.96
N GLU A 63 -3.59 7.07 5.78
CA GLU A 63 -3.26 6.51 7.10
C GLU A 63 -2.20 5.41 6.99
N TYR A 64 -2.38 4.46 6.07
CA TYR A 64 -1.41 3.38 5.83
C TYR A 64 -0.02 3.92 5.50
N TYR A 65 0.09 4.88 4.57
CA TYR A 65 1.39 5.43 4.20
C TYR A 65 2.03 6.25 5.33
N ALA A 66 1.25 7.08 6.05
CA ALA A 66 1.77 7.80 7.20
C ALA A 66 2.33 6.85 8.26
N LYS A 67 1.64 5.73 8.51
CA LYS A 67 2.09 4.70 9.46
C LYS A 67 3.25 3.86 8.92
N ALA A 68 3.32 3.62 7.63
CA ALA A 68 4.46 2.96 7.00
C ALA A 68 5.72 3.83 7.11
N ASP A 69 5.58 5.15 6.98
CA ASP A 69 6.67 6.10 7.19
C ASP A 69 7.10 6.13 8.67
N GLU A 70 6.17 6.03 9.63
CA GLU A 70 6.51 5.86 11.06
C GLU A 70 7.35 4.61 11.30
N PHE A 71 7.00 3.46 10.70
CA PHE A 71 7.80 2.23 10.79
C PHE A 71 9.16 2.39 10.11
N ALA A 72 9.20 2.99 8.93
CA ALA A 72 10.44 3.21 8.17
C ALA A 72 11.42 4.17 8.86
N ALA A 73 10.92 5.03 9.76
CA ALA A 73 11.75 5.92 10.57
C ALA A 73 12.42 5.21 11.76
N ILE A 74 12.02 3.98 12.10
CA ILE A 74 12.65 3.19 13.16
C ILE A 74 14.04 2.74 12.68
N PRO A 75 15.12 3.02 13.43
CA PRO A 75 16.45 2.52 13.10
C PRO A 75 16.47 0.99 12.97
N ASP A 76 17.04 0.48 11.88
CA ASP A 76 17.13 -0.96 11.60
C ASP A 76 17.73 -1.77 12.76
N GLU A 77 18.67 -1.21 13.50
CA GLU A 77 19.33 -1.87 14.63
C GLU A 77 18.38 -2.13 15.81
N LEU A 78 17.25 -1.43 15.85
CA LEU A 78 16.20 -1.60 16.85
C LEU A 78 15.10 -2.57 16.40
N ILE A 79 15.09 -2.98 15.13
CA ILE A 79 14.15 -3.96 14.60
C ILE A 79 14.79 -5.34 14.72
N THR A 80 14.23 -6.17 15.59
CA THR A 80 14.62 -7.57 15.74
C THR A 80 13.48 -8.48 15.32
N ARG A 81 13.80 -9.74 15.04
CA ARG A 81 12.78 -10.74 14.69
C ARG A 81 11.72 -10.90 15.79
N GLU A 82 12.10 -10.69 17.05
CA GLU A 82 11.23 -10.83 18.20
C GLU A 82 10.27 -9.65 18.39
N ASN A 83 10.61 -8.44 17.92
CA ASN A 83 9.79 -7.24 18.11
C ASN A 83 9.12 -6.73 16.83
N GLU A 84 9.51 -7.22 15.65
CA GLU A 84 9.01 -6.75 14.35
C GLU A 84 7.49 -6.76 14.27
N ASP A 85 6.84 -7.87 14.63
CA ASP A 85 5.37 -7.97 14.62
C ASP A 85 4.70 -6.92 15.51
N THR A 86 5.28 -6.65 16.69
CA THR A 86 4.76 -5.62 17.60
C THR A 86 4.94 -4.22 17.03
N LEU A 87 6.06 -3.96 16.37
CA LEU A 87 6.31 -2.68 15.69
C LEU A 87 5.37 -2.50 14.50
N VAL A 88 5.09 -3.55 13.74
CA VAL A 88 4.10 -3.53 12.64
C VAL A 88 2.70 -3.26 13.19
N ASP A 89 2.28 -3.97 14.24
CA ASP A 89 0.96 -3.78 14.86
C ASP A 89 0.79 -2.37 15.46
N ALA A 90 1.86 -1.78 15.99
CA ALA A 90 1.88 -0.41 16.50
C ALA A 90 1.89 0.66 15.40
N THR A 91 2.24 0.31 14.17
CA THR A 91 2.38 1.23 13.04
C THR A 91 1.36 0.93 11.95
N TYR A 92 1.77 0.37 10.81
CA TYR A 92 0.94 0.25 9.61
C TYR A 92 0.08 -1.01 9.57
N GLY A 93 0.34 -1.99 10.45
CA GLY A 93 -0.34 -3.28 10.48
C GLY A 93 -1.87 -3.17 10.48
N PRO A 94 -2.49 -2.36 11.37
CA PRO A 94 -3.94 -2.17 11.40
C PRO A 94 -4.52 -1.58 10.11
N ALA A 95 -3.89 -0.53 9.57
CA ALA A 95 -4.33 0.11 8.33
C ALA A 95 -4.19 -0.84 7.13
N ARG A 96 -3.08 -1.58 7.05
CA ARG A 96 -2.85 -2.62 6.04
C ARG A 96 -3.86 -3.75 6.14
N TYR A 97 -4.19 -4.18 7.36
CA TYR A 97 -5.21 -5.21 7.58
C TYR A 97 -6.56 -4.75 7.07
N ARG A 98 -6.97 -3.51 7.34
CA ARG A 98 -8.20 -2.94 6.81
C ARG A 98 -8.17 -2.86 5.28
N LEU A 99 -7.07 -2.43 4.67
CA LEU A 99 -6.92 -2.45 3.21
C LEU A 99 -7.06 -3.87 2.61
N TRP A 100 -6.76 -4.93 3.37
CA TRP A 100 -6.86 -6.32 2.91
C TRP A 100 -8.20 -7.00 3.20
N LYS A 101 -8.73 -6.83 4.42
CA LYS A 101 -9.86 -7.61 4.94
C LYS A 101 -11.14 -6.82 5.14
N ASP A 102 -11.04 -5.49 5.21
CA ASP A 102 -12.15 -4.58 5.49
C ASP A 102 -12.01 -3.30 4.66
N THR A 103 -11.77 -3.47 3.35
CA THR A 103 -11.47 -2.37 2.45
C THR A 103 -12.73 -1.54 2.24
N PRO A 104 -12.77 -0.26 2.65
CA PRO A 104 -13.92 0.59 2.39
C PRO A 104 -14.05 0.87 0.91
N GLN A 105 -15.28 1.10 0.44
CA GLN A 105 -15.53 1.53 -0.93
C GLN A 105 -15.20 3.02 -1.08
N PRO A 106 -14.57 3.45 -2.19
CA PRO A 106 -14.42 4.88 -2.46
C PRO A 106 -15.80 5.50 -2.71
N THR A 107 -15.97 6.75 -2.28
CA THR A 107 -17.21 7.53 -2.44
C THR A 107 -17.02 8.73 -3.38
N THR A 108 -15.79 8.96 -3.82
CA THR A 108 -15.39 10.09 -4.66
C THR A 108 -14.47 9.65 -5.80
N LEU A 109 -14.38 10.45 -6.88
CA LEU A 109 -13.39 10.21 -7.95
C LEU A 109 -11.94 10.32 -7.45
N ARG A 110 -11.69 11.19 -6.47
CA ARG A 110 -10.40 11.25 -5.74
C ARG A 110 -10.09 9.90 -5.09
N GLY A 111 -11.06 9.31 -4.39
CA GLY A 111 -10.94 7.97 -3.79
C GLY A 111 -10.55 6.90 -4.79
N VAL A 112 -11.22 6.89 -5.95
CA VAL A 112 -10.88 5.97 -7.04
C VAL A 112 -9.46 6.22 -7.55
N ALA A 113 -9.07 7.48 -7.79
CA ALA A 113 -7.73 7.82 -8.26
C ALA A 113 -6.65 7.37 -7.26
N GLU A 114 -6.85 7.62 -5.97
CA GLU A 114 -5.92 7.18 -4.91
C GLU A 114 -5.82 5.66 -4.80
N ALA A 115 -6.91 4.93 -5.00
CA ALA A 115 -6.88 3.47 -5.04
C ALA A 115 -6.03 2.94 -6.21
N LEU A 116 -6.14 3.56 -7.39
CA LEU A 116 -5.31 3.21 -8.55
C LEU A 116 -3.84 3.56 -8.31
N ARG A 117 -3.56 4.73 -7.72
CA ARG A 117 -2.19 5.13 -7.33
C ARG A 117 -1.58 4.17 -6.31
N TYR A 118 -2.35 3.75 -5.31
CA TYR A 118 -1.94 2.73 -4.35
C TYR A 118 -1.58 1.42 -5.05
N ALA A 119 -2.43 0.90 -5.93
CA ALA A 119 -2.16 -0.36 -6.64
C ALA A 119 -0.91 -0.28 -7.53
N ILE A 120 -0.66 0.86 -8.18
CA ILE A 120 0.56 1.10 -8.95
C ILE A 120 1.78 1.17 -8.04
N ARG A 121 1.69 1.92 -6.93
CA ARG A 121 2.81 2.16 -6.01
C ARG A 121 3.23 0.90 -5.26
N GLU A 122 2.30 0.03 -4.91
CA GLU A 122 2.58 -1.25 -4.24
C GLU A 122 2.98 -2.37 -5.21
N ASP A 123 3.25 -2.06 -6.49
CA ASP A 123 3.53 -3.05 -7.54
C ASP A 123 2.45 -4.15 -7.59
N GLY A 124 1.18 -3.77 -7.42
CA GLY A 124 0.04 -4.70 -7.30
C GLY A 124 -0.30 -5.46 -8.59
N PHE A 125 0.38 -5.17 -9.69
CA PHE A 125 0.15 -5.78 -11.00
C PHE A 125 1.35 -6.65 -11.40
N ILE A 126 1.08 -7.93 -11.69
CA ILE A 126 2.10 -8.84 -12.24
C ILE A 126 2.31 -8.57 -13.74
N ASP A 127 1.25 -8.18 -14.44
CA ASP A 127 1.25 -7.97 -15.88
C ASP A 127 1.39 -6.49 -16.26
N HIS A 128 2.40 -6.19 -17.08
CA HIS A 128 2.69 -4.84 -17.55
C HIS A 128 1.59 -4.28 -18.47
N VAL A 129 0.84 -5.14 -19.19
CA VAL A 129 -0.26 -4.65 -20.03
C VAL A 129 -1.38 -4.11 -19.15
N ALA A 130 -1.80 -4.86 -18.13
CA ALA A 130 -2.78 -4.42 -17.14
C ALA A 130 -2.33 -3.14 -16.43
N GLU A 131 -1.08 -3.08 -15.96
CA GLU A 131 -0.52 -1.90 -15.32
C GLU A 131 -0.58 -0.66 -16.23
N ASN A 132 -0.22 -0.80 -17.51
CA ASN A 132 -0.26 0.31 -18.47
C ASN A 132 -1.68 0.78 -18.79
N VAL A 133 -2.66 -0.12 -18.88
CA VAL A 133 -4.08 0.24 -19.07
C VAL A 133 -4.60 1.02 -17.86
N ILE A 134 -4.24 0.60 -16.64
CA ILE A 134 -4.62 1.31 -15.42
C ILE A 134 -3.96 2.69 -15.35
N LYS A 135 -2.66 2.81 -15.67
CA LYS A 135 -1.96 4.11 -15.75
C LYS A 135 -2.62 5.05 -16.76
N ALA A 136 -3.00 4.57 -17.93
CA ALA A 136 -3.71 5.37 -18.94
C ALA A 136 -5.10 5.81 -18.44
N SER A 137 -5.81 4.92 -17.74
CA SER A 137 -7.13 5.22 -17.17
C SER A 137 -7.05 6.26 -16.05
N LEU A 138 -6.04 6.15 -15.17
CA LEU A 138 -5.77 7.14 -14.12
C LEU A 138 -5.44 8.51 -14.73
N ALA A 139 -4.60 8.56 -15.77
CA ALA A 139 -4.28 9.82 -16.44
C ALA A 139 -5.50 10.51 -17.07
N PHE A 140 -6.45 9.73 -17.60
CA PHE A 140 -7.74 10.27 -18.05
C PHE A 140 -8.56 10.80 -16.86
N LEU A 141 -8.67 10.02 -15.79
CA LEU A 141 -9.44 10.38 -14.60
C LEU A 141 -8.92 11.68 -13.97
N ASP A 142 -7.60 11.82 -13.82
CA ASP A 142 -6.96 13.02 -13.26
C ASP A 142 -7.31 14.27 -14.07
N ARG A 143 -7.29 14.14 -15.41
CA ARG A 143 -7.67 15.24 -16.31
C ARG A 143 -9.14 15.63 -16.17
N GLU A 144 -10.05 14.66 -16.14
CA GLU A 144 -11.50 14.94 -16.09
C GLU A 144 -11.96 15.42 -14.70
N ALA A 145 -11.33 14.94 -13.63
CA ALA A 145 -11.67 15.30 -12.26
C ALA A 145 -10.88 16.50 -11.71
N GLY A 146 -9.84 16.96 -12.43
CA GLY A 146 -8.98 18.06 -12.01
C GLY A 146 -8.13 17.72 -10.79
N LEU A 147 -7.57 16.50 -10.75
CA LEU A 147 -6.76 15.95 -9.65
C LEU A 147 -5.26 16.06 -9.90
#